data_AF-A0A1R3HZN4-F1
#
_entry.id   AF-A0A1R3HZN4-F1
#
_cell.length_a   1.000
_cell.length_b   1.000
_cell.length_c   1.000
_cell.angle_alpha   90.00
_cell.angle_beta   90.00
_cell.angle_gamma   90.00
#
_symmetry.space_group_name_H-M   'P 1'
#
loop_
_entity.id
_entity.type
_entity.pdbx_description
1 polymer ?
#
loop_
_entity_poly.entity_id
_entity_poly.type
_entity_poly.pdbx_seq_one_letter_code
_entity_poly.pdbx_strand_id
1 'polypeptide(L)'
;MADKKLNMAFDIEQMECLMIVGLWCAHPDHNLRPSIRQALQVLNFDAPLPNLSKNISVPKFDVPISPSDSSKLEITNSVVLTGR
;
A
#
# COMPACT_ATOMS: atom_id res chain seq x y z
N MET A 1 -6.05 9.33 -8.74
CA MET A 1 -7.06 9.73 -9.75
C MET A 1 -7.80 8.48 -10.20
N ALA A 2 -9.09 8.61 -10.50
CA ALA A 2 -9.92 7.56 -11.08
C ALA A 2 -9.30 6.99 -12.37
N ASP A 3 -9.55 5.72 -12.67
CA ASP A 3 -9.24 5.18 -13.99
C ASP A 3 -10.08 5.92 -15.05
N LYS A 4 -9.44 6.32 -16.16
CA LYS A 4 -10.09 7.02 -17.27
C LYS A 4 -11.24 6.20 -17.87
N LYS A 5 -11.18 4.87 -17.80
CA LYS A 5 -12.22 3.95 -18.27
C LYS A 5 -13.54 4.10 -17.52
N LEU A 6 -13.53 4.72 -16.33
CA LEU A 6 -14.76 5.03 -15.61
C LEU A 6 -15.51 6.22 -16.22
N ASN A 7 -14.93 6.96 -17.17
CA ASN A 7 -15.57 8.09 -17.85
C ASN A 7 -16.20 9.12 -16.89
N MET A 8 -15.58 9.33 -15.71
CA MET A 8 -16.14 10.13 -14.60
C MET A 8 -17.53 9.69 -14.11
N ALA A 9 -17.98 8.49 -14.47
CA ALA A 9 -19.25 7.90 -14.05
C ALA A 9 -19.10 7.19 -12.69
N PHE A 10 -18.77 7.97 -11.66
CA PHE A 10 -18.70 7.51 -10.29
C PHE A 10 -19.06 8.65 -9.34
N ASP A 11 -19.50 8.29 -8.14
CA ASP A 11 -19.70 9.25 -7.07
C ASP A 11 -18.35 9.66 -6.46
N ILE A 12 -18.13 10.96 -6.31
CA ILE A 12 -16.85 11.51 -5.86
C ILE A 12 -16.58 11.13 -4.40
N GLU A 13 -17.60 11.14 -3.54
CA GLU A 13 -17.49 10.81 -2.12
C GLU A 13 -17.16 9.34 -1.93
N GLN A 14 -17.83 8.45 -2.68
CA GLN A 14 -17.51 7.02 -2.71
C GLN A 14 -16.07 6.76 -3.20
N MET A 15 -15.61 7.51 -4.21
CA MET A 15 -14.24 7.35 -4.70
C MET A 15 -13.20 7.84 -3.70
N GLU A 16 -13.46 8.95 -3.02
CA GLU A 16 -12.57 9.47 -1.97
C GLU A 16 -12.48 8.48 -0.81
N CYS A 17 -13.62 7.99 -0.32
CA CYS A 17 -13.69 6.97 0.71
C CYS A 17 -12.91 5.71 0.30
N LEU A 18 -13.15 5.20 -0.91
CA LEU A 18 -12.45 4.03 -1.44
C LEU A 18 -10.93 4.24 -1.50
N MET A 19 -10.48 5.42 -1.91
CA MET A 19 -9.05 5.72 -2.00
C MET A 19 -8.38 5.77 -0.62
N ILE A 20 -9.04 6.40 0.35
CA ILE A 20 -8.56 6.49 1.73
C ILE A 20 -8.51 5.10 2.36
N VAL A 21 -9.60 4.32 2.26
CA VAL A 21 -9.64 2.95 2.80
C VAL A 21 -8.62 2.06 2.11
N GLY A 22 -8.46 2.17 0.79
CA GLY A 22 -7.44 1.44 0.02
C GLY A 22 -6.02 1.72 0.53
N LEU A 23 -5.69 2.98 0.79
CA LEU A 23 -4.40 3.38 1.35
C LEU A 23 -4.22 2.83 2.78
N TRP A 24 -5.26 2.89 3.61
CA TRP A 24 -5.23 2.34 4.97
C TRP A 24 -4.99 0.83 4.97
N CYS A 25 -5.65 0.09 4.08
CA CYS A 25 -5.46 -1.34 3.87
C CYS A 25 -4.05 -1.68 3.35
N ALA A 26 -3.46 -0.81 2.53
CA ALA A 26 -2.14 -1.00 1.96
C ALA A 26 -0.99 -0.52 2.88
N HIS A 27 -1.27 -0.23 4.16
CA HIS A 27 -0.26 0.27 5.08
C HIS A 27 0.96 -0.68 5.17
N PRO A 28 2.21 -0.19 5.09
CA PRO A 28 3.40 -1.04 5.15
C PRO A 28 3.48 -1.89 6.42
N ASP A 29 3.24 -1.27 7.57
CA ASP A 29 3.08 -1.98 8.85
C ASP A 29 1.71 -2.66 8.92
N HIS A 30 1.70 -3.98 9.10
CA HIS A 30 0.50 -4.78 9.17
C HIS A 30 -0.36 -4.49 10.40
N ASN A 31 0.22 -3.99 11.49
CA ASN A 31 -0.50 -3.67 12.72
C ASN A 31 -1.38 -2.41 12.58
N LEU A 32 -1.06 -1.57 11.61
CA LEU A 32 -1.79 -0.34 11.32
C LEU A 32 -2.85 -0.52 10.23
N ARG A 33 -2.92 -1.69 9.59
CA ARG A 33 -3.98 -2.02 8.64
C ARG A 33 -5.31 -2.25 9.39
N PRO A 34 -6.44 -1.81 8.82
CA PRO A 34 -7.74 -2.10 9.40
C PRO A 34 -8.07 -3.59 9.27
N SER A 35 -8.91 -4.08 10.18
CA SER A 35 -9.65 -5.32 9.93
C SER A 35 -10.65 -5.11 8.78
N ILE A 36 -11.03 -6.21 8.11
CA ILE A 36 -12.05 -6.15 7.06
C ILE A 36 -13.38 -5.55 7.55
N ARG A 37 -13.73 -5.76 8.83
CA ARG A 37 -14.94 -5.19 9.44
C ARG A 37 -14.86 -3.66 9.54
N GLN A 38 -13.73 -3.13 10.01
CA GLN A 38 -13.52 -1.69 10.11
C GLN A 38 -13.50 -1.04 8.72
N ALA A 39 -12.82 -1.65 7.75
CA ALA A 39 -12.81 -1.16 6.38
C ALA A 39 -14.24 -1.10 5.80
N LEU A 40 -15.05 -2.15 6.01
CA LEU A 40 -16.43 -2.20 5.53
C LEU A 40 -17.32 -1.13 6.17
N GLN A 41 -17.17 -0.89 7.49
CA GLN A 41 -17.92 0.17 8.17
C GLN A 41 -17.64 1.56 7.58
N VAL A 42 -16.37 1.85 7.25
CA VAL A 42 -16.01 3.12 6.62
C VAL A 42 -16.52 3.18 5.17
N LEU A 43 -16.39 2.08 4.40
CA LEU A 43 -16.90 2.00 3.02
C LEU A 43 -18.43 2.15 2.92
N ASN A 44 -19.16 1.71 3.94
CA ASN A 44 -20.61 1.88 4.05
C ASN A 44 -21.02 3.24 4.63
N PHE A 45 -20.05 4.11 4.98
CA PHE A 45 -20.29 5.40 5.65
C PHE A 45 -20.91 5.26 7.05
N ASP A 46 -20.80 4.09 7.68
CA ASP A 46 -21.26 3.81 9.05
C ASP A 46 -20.23 4.27 10.11
N ALA A 47 -19.03 4.66 9.69
CA ALA A 47 -17.93 5.12 10.53
C ALA A 47 -17.15 6.26 9.86
N PRO A 48 -16.53 7.16 10.63
CA PRO A 48 -15.75 8.26 10.06
C PRO A 48 -14.51 7.77 9.33
N LEU A 49 -14.03 8.59 8.38
CA LEU A 49 -12.78 8.33 7.67
C LEU A 49 -11.58 8.27 8.63
N PRO A 50 -10.62 7.36 8.40
CA PRO A 50 -9.41 7.30 9.21
C PRO A 50 -8.53 8.53 8.98
N ASN A 51 -7.86 8.99 10.03
CA ASN A 51 -6.82 10.00 9.90
C ASN A 51 -5.53 9.35 9.40
N LEU A 52 -5.28 9.46 8.10
CA LEU A 52 -4.03 8.98 7.51
C LEU A 52 -2.95 10.06 7.59
N SER A 53 -1.80 9.70 8.16
CA SER A 53 -0.62 10.57 8.14
C SER A 53 -0.23 10.88 6.69
N LYS A 54 -0.01 12.16 6.38
CA LYS A 54 0.42 12.61 5.04
C LYS A 54 1.87 12.23 4.72
N ASN A 55 2.64 11.83 5.73
CA ASN A 55 4.02 11.39 5.53
C ASN A 55 3.99 9.98 4.98
N ILE A 56 4.39 9.81 3.72
CA ILE A 56 4.64 8.48 3.14
C ILE A 56 5.77 7.86 3.97
N SER A 57 5.41 6.96 4.89
CA SER A 57 6.40 6.20 5.64
C SER A 57 7.12 5.31 4.64
N VAL A 58 8.43 5.49 4.51
CA VAL A 58 9.30 4.57 3.77
C VAL A 58 9.01 3.17 4.31
N PRO A 59 8.63 2.19 3.46
CA PRO A 59 8.39 0.83 3.93
C PRO A 59 9.63 0.34 4.68
N LYS A 60 9.48 0.11 5.97
CA LYS A 60 10.51 -0.56 6.77
C LYS A 60 10.36 -2.04 6.48
N PHE A 61 11.14 -2.53 5.53
CA PHE A 61 11.34 -3.96 5.40
C PHE A 61 12.32 -4.37 6.50
N ASP A 62 11.85 -5.17 7.45
CA ASP A 62 12.74 -5.87 8.38
C ASP A 62 13.55 -6.87 7.56
N VAL A 63 14.66 -6.39 6.98
CA VAL A 63 15.67 -7.28 6.41
C VAL A 63 16.35 -7.94 7.61
N PRO A 64 16.30 -9.27 7.75
CA PRO A 64 17.12 -9.95 8.74
C PRO A 64 18.58 -9.70 8.35
N ILE A 65 19.25 -8.76 9.03
CA ILE A 65 20.68 -8.56 8.89
C ILE A 65 21.33 -9.78 9.55
N SER A 66 21.69 -10.79 8.75
CA SER A 66 22.67 -11.77 9.17
C SER A 66 24.01 -11.04 9.38
N PRO A 67 24.68 -11.18 10.54
CA PRO A 67 25.95 -10.52 10.77
C PRO A 67 27.03 -11.27 10.00
N SER A 68 27.26 -10.91 8.74
CA SER A 68 28.45 -11.33 8.00
C SER A 68 28.73 -10.39 6.84
N ASP A 69 29.73 -9.56 7.09
CA ASP A 69 30.66 -8.87 6.19
C ASP A 69 30.15 -7.89 5.13
N SER A 70 30.58 -6.65 5.37
CA SER A 70 30.74 -5.55 4.44
C SER A 70 31.30 -6.01 3.08
N SER A 71 30.46 -6.03 2.05
CA SER A 71 30.91 -5.70 0.70
C SER A 71 29.77 -5.07 -0.11
N LYS A 72 30.10 -3.88 -0.60
CA LYS A 72 29.42 -3.02 -1.56
C LYS A 72 28.61 -3.81 -2.61
N LEU A 73 27.29 -3.62 -2.66
CA LEU A 73 26.45 -4.12 -3.75
C LEU A 73 26.74 -3.29 -5.01
N GLU A 74 27.68 -3.75 -5.83
CA GLU A 74 27.82 -3.26 -7.20
C GLU A 74 26.76 -3.92 -8.08
N ILE A 75 25.89 -3.07 -8.63
CA ILE A 75 24.81 -3.42 -9.54
C ILE A 75 25.44 -3.97 -10.83
N THR A 76 25.35 -5.27 -11.07
CA THR A 76 25.66 -5.85 -12.39
C THR A 76 24.40 -6.47 -12.97
N ASN A 77 23.83 -5.80 -13.97
CA ASN A 77 22.78 -6.37 -14.81
C ASN A 77 23.38 -7.46 -15.71
N SER A 78 22.93 -8.70 -15.55
CA SER A 78 23.02 -9.70 -16.60
C SER A 78 21.73 -10.52 -16.65
N VAL A 79 20.99 -10.35 -17.74
CA VAL A 79 19.89 -11.26 -18.11
C VAL A 79 20.54 -12.46 -18.77
N VAL A 80 20.43 -13.65 -18.16
CA VAL A 80 20.73 -14.92 -18.83
C VAL A 80 19.62 -15.92 -18.51
N LEU A 81 18.95 -16.34 -19.57
CA LEU A 81 18.01 -17.45 -19.66
C LEU A 81 18.66 -18.76 -19.21
N THR A 82 17.94 -19.58 -18.44
CA THR A 82 17.91 -21.07 -18.41
C THR A 82 16.99 -21.41 -17.22
N GLY A 83 15.94 -22.23 -17.26
CA GLY A 83 15.62 -23.36 -18.11
C GLY A 83 15.28 -24.54 -17.19
N ARG A 84 14.04 -25.01 -17.25
CA ARG A 84 13.68 -26.42 -17.05
C ARG A 84 12.54 -26.75 -18.00
#